data_AF-A0A0D0BQG8-F1
#
_entry.id   AF-A0A0D0BQG8-F1
#
_cell.length_a   1.000
_cell.length_b   1.000
_cell.length_c   1.000
_cell.angle_alpha   90.00
_cell.angle_beta   90.00
_cell.angle_gamma   90.00
#
_symmetry.space_group_name_H-M   'P 1'
#
loop_
_entity.id
_entity.type
_entity.pdbx_description
1 polymer ?
#
loop_
_entity_poly.entity_id
_entity_poly.type
_entity_poly.pdbx_seq_one_letter_code
_entity_poly.pdbx_strand_id
1 'polypeptide(L)'
;YTADLNPLPSLLQPTCTARDRLQRWLPAPPSTHNHQSSLATLQESDMTRIKDIMAHTWAESTRKSYGSGLLVSHVFCNVKSIPDCNHAPASTQLIA
;
A
#
# COMPACT_ATOMS: atom_id res chain seq x y z
N TYR A 1 -5.68 17.83 -6.69
CA TYR A 1 -5.84 16.70 -7.63
C TYR A 1 -6.92 17.09 -8.62
N THR A 2 -6.79 16.70 -9.90
CA THR A 2 -7.93 16.73 -10.83
C THR A 2 -9.06 15.88 -10.25
N ALA A 3 -10.32 16.25 -10.47
CA ALA A 3 -11.48 15.63 -9.81
C ALA A 3 -11.53 14.09 -10.00
N ASP A 4 -10.97 13.60 -11.11
CA ASP A 4 -10.97 12.18 -11.49
C ASP A 4 -9.92 11.31 -10.77
N LEU A 5 -9.07 11.90 -9.92
CA LEU A 5 -8.01 11.18 -9.19
C LEU A 5 -8.21 11.14 -7.67
N ASN A 6 -9.41 11.45 -7.18
CA ASN A 6 -9.73 11.28 -5.77
C ASN A 6 -10.17 9.82 -5.51
N PRO A 7 -9.36 9.01 -4.81
CA PRO A 7 -9.79 7.68 -4.41
C PRO A 7 -10.91 7.79 -3.37
N LEU A 8 -11.75 6.75 -3.30
CA LEU A 8 -12.72 6.62 -2.20
C LEU A 8 -11.98 6.63 -0.85
N PRO A 9 -12.62 7.13 0.23
CA PRO A 9 -12.05 7.05 1.57
C PRO A 9 -11.69 5.60 1.94
N SER A 10 -10.47 5.39 2.41
CA SER A 10 -9.96 4.09 2.81
C SER A 10 -9.18 4.23 4.12
N LEU A 11 -9.33 3.25 5.01
CA LEU A 11 -8.55 3.15 6.24
C LEU A 11 -7.15 2.57 5.98
N LEU A 12 -7.00 1.72 4.95
CA LEU A 12 -5.73 1.11 4.57
C LEU A 12 -4.88 2.03 3.68
N GLN A 13 -5.51 3.00 3.03
CA GLN A 13 -4.92 3.86 2.01
C GLN A 13 -5.25 5.33 2.28
N PRO A 14 -4.73 5.91 3.37
CA PRO A 14 -5.06 7.27 3.76
C PRO A 14 -4.65 8.28 2.67
N THR A 15 -5.51 9.29 2.47
CA THR A 15 -5.23 10.40 1.55
C THR A 15 -3.99 11.16 1.98
N CYS A 16 -3.00 11.24 1.09
CA CYS A 16 -1.73 11.91 1.33
C CYS A 16 -1.06 12.34 0.01
N THR A 17 0.06 13.06 0.12
CA THR A 17 0.87 13.44 -1.04
C THR A 17 1.48 12.21 -1.71
N ALA A 18 1.83 12.32 -3.00
CA ALA A 18 2.44 11.20 -3.72
C ALA A 18 3.72 10.69 -3.03
N ARG A 19 4.58 11.57 -2.52
CA ARG A 19 5.85 11.18 -1.89
C ARG A 19 5.69 10.44 -0.56
N ASP A 20 4.59 10.68 0.16
CA ASP A 20 4.34 10.10 1.48
C ASP A 20 3.53 8.78 1.39
N ARG A 21 2.98 8.48 0.21
CA ARG A 21 1.99 7.43 0.04
C ARG A 21 2.51 6.04 0.35
N LEU A 22 3.73 5.73 -0.09
CA LEU A 22 4.36 4.44 0.20
C LEU A 22 4.56 4.20 1.71
N GLN A 23 4.84 5.25 2.48
CA GLN A 23 4.99 5.13 3.94
C GLN A 23 3.65 4.99 4.65
N ARG A 24 2.62 5.70 4.17
CA ARG A 24 1.31 5.72 4.82
C ARG A 24 0.41 4.56 4.42
N TRP A 25 0.75 3.84 3.36
CA TRP A 25 0.04 2.64 2.95
C TRP A 25 0.13 1.56 4.05
N LEU A 26 -1.00 0.91 4.33
CA LEU A 26 -1.12 -0.17 5.30
C LEU A 26 -1.49 -1.47 4.57
N PRO A 27 -0.82 -2.59 4.90
CA PRO A 27 -1.23 -3.88 4.38
C PRO A 27 -2.62 -4.25 4.91
N ALA A 28 -3.35 -5.04 4.14
CA ALA A 28 -4.56 -5.66 4.64
C ALA A 28 -4.25 -6.57 5.83
N PRO A 29 -5.08 -6.59 6.87
CA PRO A 29 -4.90 -7.54 7.96
C PRO A 29 -4.96 -8.98 7.42
N PRO A 30 -4.13 -9.90 7.97
CA PRO A 30 -4.14 -11.28 7.53
C PRO A 30 -5.54 -11.88 7.70
N SER A 31 -6.05 -12.51 6.64
CA SER A 31 -7.30 -13.27 6.74
C SER A 31 -7.13 -14.41 7.73
N THR A 32 -8.06 -14.54 8.67
CA THR A 32 -8.09 -15.60 9.70
C THR A 32 -8.15 -17.02 9.12
N HIS A 33 -8.32 -17.17 7.80
CA HIS A 33 -8.59 -18.44 7.15
C HIS A 33 -7.34 -19.21 6.67
N ASN A 34 -6.14 -18.65 6.78
CA ASN A 34 -4.89 -19.32 6.37
C ASN A 34 -3.96 -19.54 7.55
N HIS A 35 -4.34 -20.47 8.42
CA HIS A 35 -3.42 -21.17 9.32
C HIS A 35 -2.49 -22.08 8.52
N GLN A 36 -1.46 -21.54 7.85
CA GLN A 36 -0.22 -22.25 7.49
C GLN A 36 0.61 -21.36 6.57
N SER A 37 1.31 -20.43 7.17
CA SER A 37 2.62 -20.02 6.68
C SER A 37 3.33 -19.49 7.90
N SER A 38 4.34 -20.22 8.37
CA SER A 38 5.30 -19.74 9.36
C SER A 38 6.20 -18.66 8.74
N LEU A 39 5.62 -17.68 8.05
CA LEU A 39 6.32 -16.47 7.68
C LEU A 39 6.51 -15.75 9.01
N ALA A 40 7.75 -15.52 9.42
CA ALA A 40 8.08 -14.76 10.62
C ALA A 40 7.13 -13.57 10.72
N THR A 41 6.31 -13.54 11.78
CA THR A 41 5.34 -12.47 11.99
C THR A 41 6.12 -11.17 12.03
N LEU A 42 6.09 -10.39 10.95
CA LEU A 42 6.79 -9.12 10.88
C LEU A 42 6.27 -8.28 12.05
N GLN A 43 7.18 -7.89 12.94
CA GLN A 43 6.80 -7.06 14.06
C GLN A 43 6.46 -5.66 13.54
N GLU A 44 5.68 -4.91 14.30
CA GLU A 44 5.36 -3.52 13.95
C GLU A 44 6.63 -2.66 13.81
N SER A 45 7.67 -2.97 14.58
CA SER A 45 9.02 -2.39 14.45
C SER A 45 9.66 -2.66 13.10
N ASP A 46 9.51 -3.87 12.55
CA ASP A 46 10.05 -4.22 11.23
C ASP A 46 9.34 -3.43 10.12
N MET A 47 8.01 -3.35 10.19
CA MET A 47 7.20 -2.57 9.25
C MET A 47 7.56 -1.08 9.29
N THR A 48 7.74 -0.54 10.49
CA THR A 48 8.17 0.85 10.68
C THR A 48 9.55 1.08 10.07
N ARG A 49 10.51 0.19 10.35
CA ARG A 49 11.86 0.27 9.81
C ARG A 49 11.88 0.19 8.29
N ILE A 50 11.09 -0.70 7.67
CA ILE A 50 10.99 -0.80 6.21
C ILE A 50 10.51 0.53 5.62
N LYS A 51 9.46 1.12 6.20
CA LYS A 51 8.92 2.41 5.78
C LYS A 51 9.96 3.54 5.90
N ASP A 52 10.71 3.57 7.01
CA ASP A 52 11.76 4.55 7.22
C ASP A 52 12.90 4.39 6.24
N ILE A 53 13.36 3.17 5.99
CA ILE A 53 14.41 2.89 5.00
C ILE A 53 13.96 3.39 3.63
N MET A 54 12.74 3.07 3.18
CA MET A 54 12.22 3.57 1.89
C MET A 54 12.19 5.10 1.84
N ALA A 55 11.83 5.77 2.94
CA ALA A 55 11.73 7.21 3.00
C ALA A 55 13.07 7.94 2.86
N HIS A 56 14.11 7.38 3.49
CA HIS A 56 15.43 8.01 3.60
C HIS A 56 16.37 7.59 2.47
N THR A 57 16.23 6.37 1.94
CA THR A 57 17.12 5.86 0.88
C THR A 57 16.66 6.25 -0.51
N TRP A 58 15.35 6.43 -0.73
CA TRP A 58 14.83 6.76 -2.05
C TRP A 58 14.76 8.27 -2.26
N ALA A 59 15.27 8.71 -3.42
CA ALA A 59 15.09 10.07 -3.87
C ALA A 59 13.60 10.47 -3.86
N GLU A 60 13.32 11.74 -3.58
CA GLU A 60 11.94 12.23 -3.55
C GLU A 60 11.21 12.01 -4.89
N SER A 61 11.90 12.17 -6.02
CA SER A 61 11.35 11.89 -7.35
C SER A 61 10.89 10.44 -7.48
N THR A 62 11.71 9.49 -7.03
CA THR A 62 11.37 8.06 -6.97
C THR A 62 10.12 7.84 -6.12
N ARG A 63 10.10 8.36 -4.89
CA ARG A 63 8.93 8.23 -4.00
C ARG A 63 7.65 8.82 -4.61
N LYS A 64 7.74 9.97 -5.28
CA LYS A 64 6.61 10.58 -6.01
C LYS A 64 6.14 9.71 -7.17
N SER A 65 7.05 9.18 -7.98
CA SER A 65 6.70 8.34 -9.13
C SER A 65 5.98 7.07 -8.70
N TYR A 66 6.56 6.32 -7.76
CA TYR A 66 5.94 5.10 -7.24
C TYR A 66 4.63 5.39 -6.49
N GLY A 67 4.58 6.43 -5.65
CA GLY A 67 3.35 6.81 -4.96
C GLY A 67 2.24 7.30 -5.89
N SER A 68 2.58 7.95 -7.00
CA SER A 68 1.60 8.33 -8.04
C SER A 68 1.07 7.10 -8.78
N GLY A 69 1.94 6.14 -9.13
CA GLY A 69 1.51 4.87 -9.70
C GLY A 69 0.57 4.10 -8.77
N LEU A 70 0.88 4.06 -7.48
CA LEU A 70 0.03 3.43 -6.47
C LEU A 70 -1.35 4.10 -6.37
N LEU A 71 -1.42 5.45 -6.43
CA LEU A 71 -2.70 6.17 -6.50
C LEU A 71 -3.55 5.72 -7.69
N VAL A 72 -2.95 5.66 -8.88
CA VAL A 72 -3.66 5.27 -10.11
C VAL A 72 -4.19 3.85 -10.00
N SER A 73 -3.39 2.92 -9.46
CA SER A 73 -3.83 1.54 -9.18
C SER A 73 -5.05 1.52 -8.24
N HIS A 74 -5.03 2.28 -7.15
CA HIS A 74 -6.15 2.34 -6.21
C HIS A 74 -7.42 2.96 -6.82
N VAL A 75 -7.28 4.01 -7.63
CA VAL A 75 -8.41 4.59 -8.37
C VAL A 75 -9.02 3.55 -9.32
N PHE A 76 -8.18 2.79 -10.03
CA PHE A 76 -8.63 1.68 -10.87
C PHE A 76 -9.39 0.62 -10.04
N CYS A 77 -8.86 0.21 -8.88
CA CYS A 77 -9.52 -0.74 -7.99
C CYS A 77 -10.89 -0.23 -7.51
N ASN A 78 -11.00 1.06 -7.16
CA ASN A 78 -12.26 1.69 -6.78
C ASN A 78 -13.29 1.65 -7.93
N VAL A 79 -12.86 1.99 -9.16
CA VAL A 79 -13.73 1.94 -10.36
C VAL A 79 -14.21 0.51 -10.65
N LYS A 80 -13.41 -0.50 -10.30
CA LYS A 80 -13.75 -1.92 -10.45
C LYS A 80 -14.47 -2.51 -9.23
N SER A 81 -14.79 -1.71 -8.22
CA SER A 81 -15.42 -2.16 -6.98
C SER A 81 -14.65 -3.28 -6.28
N ILE A 82 -13.32 -3.28 -6.40
CA ILE A 82 -12.46 -4.25 -5.71
C ILE A 82 -12.46 -3.90 -4.21
N PRO A 83 -12.59 -4.88 -3.29
CA PRO A 83 -12.51 -4.61 -1.85
C PRO A 83 -11.16 -4.03 -1.45
N ASP A 84 -11.13 -3.07 -0.53
CA ASP A 84 -9.92 -2.35 -0.10
C ASP A 84 -8.76 -3.28 0.32
N CYS A 85 -9.07 -4.42 0.95
CA CYS A 85 -8.08 -5.43 1.32
C CYS A 85 -7.36 -6.11 0.14
N ASN A 86 -7.95 -6.03 -1.06
CA ASN A 86 -7.44 -6.63 -2.30
C ASN A 86 -6.86 -5.59 -3.26
N HIS A 87 -6.59 -4.37 -2.80
CA HIS A 87 -5.98 -3.32 -3.63
C HIS A 87 -4.46 -3.44 -3.74
N ALA A 88 -3.86 -4.37 -3.00
CA ALA A 88 -2.45 -4.70 -3.18
C ALA A 88 -2.20 -5.14 -4.65
N PRO A 89 -1.16 -4.60 -5.32
CA PRO A 89 -0.90 -4.92 -6.74
C PRO A 89 -0.62 -6.40 -7.02
N ALA A 90 -0.19 -7.14 -6.00
CA ALA A 90 0.10 -8.56 -6.07
C ALA A 90 -0.33 -9.24 -4.77
N SER A 91 -0.81 -10.48 -4.87
CA SER A 91 -1.18 -11.28 -3.71
C SER A 91 0.07 -11.76 -2.98
N THR A 92 -0.05 -12.03 -1.67
CA THR A 92 1.04 -12.62 -0.90
C THR A 92 1.54 -13.94 -1.51
N GLN A 93 0.63 -14.75 -2.09
CA GLN A 93 0.98 -15.99 -2.78
C GLN A 93 1.85 -15.79 -4.01
N LEU A 94 1.73 -14.65 -4.69
CA LEU A 94 2.52 -14.36 -5.90
C LEU A 94 3.94 -13.87 -5.56
N ILE A 95 4.11 -13.24 -4.40
CA ILE A 95 5.38 -12.61 -3.97
C ILE A 95 6.20 -13.56 -3.07
N ALA A 96 5.54 -14.48 -2.35
CA ALA A 96 6.18 -15.48 -1.48
C ALA A 96 6.97 -16.52 -2.29
#